data_AF-A0A7W7H3K0-F1
#
_entry.id   AF-A0A7W7H3K0-F1
#
_cell.length_a   1.000
_cell.length_b   1.000
_cell.length_c   1.000
_cell.angle_alpha   90.00
_cell.angle_beta   90.00
_cell.angle_gamma   90.00
#
_symmetry.space_group_name_H-M   'P 1'
#
loop_
_entity.id
_entity.type
_entity.pdbx_description
1 polymer ?
#
loop_
_entity_poly.entity_id
_entity_poly.type
_entity_poly.pdbx_seq_one_letter_code
_entity_poly.pdbx_strand_id
1 'polypeptide(L)'
;MSRRSMRRAVAVAASVAVAAALLPGPSYGDPPRLDPEAFCRAEQAAFCSVLVIDTDAPPPSVAGLAFQPVATRLAVDGVPGCVGGPGRPVVRTTTPRLSAAFDRMPGEVTFELVPLDGATEPEMIGVPVEPDRTAVAELDQLGPGESYRWRVRGTGLDVPELGWSPWCEFTVAAGLLDLRDATDLDAVLELGVDPARRYPVTLPARQWRLFLEIFDEPDEGPDDFDGGPGEASDRLRRIAADVREQLSGREATVTLTGDEWATAASELAGLAGAWDDAHDEDPQIERDGAAHWTVLDRISAQLGGPAHPGLGRER
;
A
#
# COMPACT_ATOMS: atom_id res chain seq x y z
N MET A 1 50.63 -10.19 -14.07
CA MET A 1 50.53 -11.61 -14.46
C MET A 1 51.16 -12.49 -13.38
N SER A 2 50.37 -13.20 -12.57
CA SER A 2 50.69 -14.55 -12.09
C SER A 2 49.45 -15.16 -11.43
N ARG A 3 48.86 -16.13 -12.13
CA ARG A 3 47.78 -17.01 -11.67
C ARG A 3 48.42 -18.22 -11.01
N ARG A 4 47.90 -18.67 -9.86
CA ARG A 4 47.82 -20.08 -9.41
C ARG A 4 47.24 -20.10 -7.98
N SER A 5 45.94 -20.35 -7.85
CA SER A 5 45.33 -21.67 -7.65
C SER A 5 45.44 -22.20 -6.21
N MET A 6 44.36 -22.10 -5.47
CA MET A 6 44.05 -23.09 -4.43
C MET A 6 42.56 -23.43 -4.51
N ARG A 7 42.29 -24.62 -5.03
CA ARG A 7 41.03 -25.35 -4.92
C ARG A 7 41.08 -26.18 -3.63
N ARG A 8 39.96 -26.24 -2.89
CA ARG A 8 39.37 -27.39 -2.15
C ARG A 8 38.35 -26.79 -1.15
N ALA A 9 37.04 -26.84 -1.41
CA ALA A 9 36.12 -27.97 -1.30
C ALA A 9 35.79 -28.35 0.16
N VAL A 10 34.56 -28.06 0.61
CA VAL A 10 33.73 -28.93 1.48
C VAL A 10 32.26 -28.64 1.18
N ALA A 11 31.53 -29.67 0.76
CA ALA A 11 30.08 -29.73 0.75
C ALA A 11 29.63 -30.54 1.96
N VAL A 12 28.63 -30.09 2.71
CA VAL A 12 27.84 -30.92 3.62
C VAL A 12 26.38 -30.49 3.53
N ALA A 13 25.56 -31.39 2.99
CA ALA A 13 24.12 -31.36 3.06
C ALA A 13 23.67 -31.82 4.46
N ALA A 14 22.61 -31.21 4.99
CA ALA A 14 21.87 -31.75 6.13
C ALA A 14 20.38 -31.74 5.81
N SER A 15 19.87 -32.95 5.60
CA SER A 15 18.47 -33.29 5.41
C SER A 15 17.71 -33.14 6.73
N VAL A 16 16.62 -32.37 6.74
CA VAL A 16 15.66 -32.38 7.86
C VAL A 16 14.47 -33.24 7.44
N ALA A 17 14.40 -34.42 8.04
CA ALA A 17 13.32 -35.37 7.88
C ALA A 17 12.11 -35.00 8.76
N VAL A 18 10.95 -35.30 8.21
CA VAL A 18 9.60 -35.16 8.76
C VAL A 18 9.40 -36.02 10.01
N ALA A 19 8.80 -35.42 11.04
CA ALA A 19 8.14 -36.14 12.13
C ALA A 19 6.70 -35.61 12.26
N ALA A 20 5.79 -36.17 11.46
CA ALA A 20 4.35 -36.02 11.67
C ALA A 20 3.94 -36.96 12.81
N ALA A 21 3.82 -36.42 14.02
CA ALA A 21 3.24 -37.15 15.14
C ALA A 21 1.74 -37.29 14.93
N LEU A 22 1.29 -38.54 14.74
CA LEU A 22 -0.10 -38.95 14.82
C LEU A 22 -0.58 -38.79 16.26
N LEU A 23 -1.29 -37.70 16.56
CA LEU A 23 -2.09 -37.57 17.78
C LEU A 23 -3.52 -38.10 17.49
N PRO A 24 -4.08 -38.96 18.36
CA PRO A 24 -5.48 -39.35 18.25
C PRO A 24 -6.37 -38.11 18.50
N GLY A 25 -7.22 -37.80 17.53
CA GLY A 25 -8.19 -36.71 17.64
C GLY A 25 -9.19 -36.97 18.78
N PRO A 26 -9.63 -35.94 19.50
CA PRO A 26 -10.65 -36.09 20.54
C PRO A 26 -11.95 -36.61 19.91
N SER A 27 -12.53 -37.66 20.48
CA SER A 27 -13.90 -38.05 20.15
C SER A 27 -14.83 -36.95 20.61
N TYR A 28 -15.45 -36.23 19.67
CA TYR A 28 -16.59 -35.39 19.96
C TYR A 28 -17.70 -36.29 20.48
N GLY A 29 -17.93 -36.28 21.79
CA GLY A 29 -19.16 -36.81 22.37
C GLY A 29 -20.35 -36.02 21.83
N ASP A 30 -21.52 -36.66 21.80
CA ASP A 30 -22.77 -36.04 21.35
C ASP A 30 -22.95 -34.65 21.98
N PRO A 31 -23.37 -33.64 21.20
CA PRO A 31 -23.62 -32.32 21.75
C PRO A 31 -24.71 -32.43 22.83
N PRO A 32 -24.56 -31.75 23.98
CA PRO A 32 -25.59 -31.77 25.01
C PRO A 32 -26.90 -31.29 24.40
N ARG A 33 -27.97 -32.10 24.53
CA ARG A 33 -29.32 -31.65 24.23
C ARG A 33 -29.65 -30.53 25.20
N LEU A 34 -29.66 -29.30 24.69
CA LEU A 34 -30.10 -28.13 25.44
C LEU A 34 -31.61 -28.29 25.68
N ASP A 35 -31.98 -28.48 26.94
CA ASP A 35 -33.36 -28.38 27.40
C ASP A 35 -33.74 -26.90 27.48
N PRO A 36 -34.65 -26.40 26.62
CA PRO A 36 -35.02 -24.99 26.58
C PRO A 36 -35.59 -24.47 27.90
N GLU A 37 -36.16 -25.35 28.74
CA GLU A 37 -36.80 -24.93 29.99
C GLU A 37 -35.79 -24.67 31.12
N ALA A 38 -34.55 -25.17 31.01
CA ALA A 38 -33.52 -24.98 32.03
C ALA A 38 -32.91 -23.57 32.03
N PHE A 39 -32.98 -22.83 30.91
CA PHE A 39 -32.36 -21.52 30.78
C PHE A 39 -33.12 -20.38 31.48
N CYS A 40 -34.40 -20.58 31.83
CA CYS A 40 -35.26 -19.52 32.36
C CYS A 40 -35.40 -19.49 33.89
N ARG A 41 -34.58 -20.23 34.66
CA ARG A 41 -34.64 -20.25 36.13
C ARG A 41 -33.40 -19.75 36.87
N ALA A 42 -32.46 -19.10 36.19
CA ALA A 42 -31.37 -18.42 36.87
C ALA A 42 -31.80 -16.98 37.20
N GLU A 43 -32.09 -16.74 38.47
CA GLU A 43 -32.37 -15.42 39.07
C GLU A 43 -31.18 -14.47 38.86
N GLN A 44 -31.20 -13.71 37.76
CA GLN A 44 -30.61 -12.39 37.65
C GLN A 44 -31.21 -11.71 36.42
N ALA A 45 -31.78 -10.52 36.65
CA ALA A 45 -32.55 -9.77 35.69
C ALA A 45 -31.73 -9.39 34.44
N ALA A 46 -31.82 -10.21 33.41
CA ALA A 46 -31.54 -9.84 32.02
C ALA A 46 -32.81 -10.10 31.21
N PHE A 47 -33.24 -9.08 30.48
CA PHE A 47 -34.47 -9.02 29.70
C PHE A 47 -34.73 -10.29 28.89
N CYS A 48 -35.64 -11.14 29.37
CA CYS A 48 -36.34 -12.09 28.52
C CYS A 48 -37.52 -11.35 27.88
N SER A 49 -37.32 -10.76 26.70
CA SER A 49 -38.46 -10.32 25.89
C SER A 49 -39.13 -11.55 25.28
N VAL A 50 -40.27 -11.92 25.84
CA VAL A 50 -41.17 -12.89 25.21
C VAL A 50 -41.79 -12.22 23.99
N LEU A 51 -41.46 -12.72 22.80
CA LEU A 51 -42.10 -12.30 21.57
C LEU A 51 -43.55 -12.83 21.59
N VAL A 52 -44.52 -11.96 21.88
CA VAL A 52 -45.94 -12.28 21.72
C VAL A 52 -46.23 -12.20 20.22
N ILE A 53 -46.31 -13.35 19.56
CA ILE A 53 -46.78 -13.44 18.18
C ILE A 53 -48.31 -13.34 18.24
N ASP A 54 -48.83 -12.18 17.83
CA ASP A 54 -50.26 -12.00 17.58
C ASP A 54 -50.64 -12.89 16.38
N THR A 55 -51.41 -13.96 16.62
CA THR A 55 -51.80 -14.95 15.61
C THR A 55 -52.90 -14.47 14.67
N ASP A 56 -53.52 -13.31 14.95
CA ASP A 56 -54.56 -12.70 14.11
C ASP A 56 -54.05 -11.54 13.25
N ALA A 57 -52.79 -11.13 13.43
CA ALA A 57 -52.11 -10.26 12.48
C ALA A 57 -51.75 -11.08 11.22
N PRO A 58 -51.96 -10.55 9.98
CA PRO A 58 -51.37 -11.18 8.81
C PRO A 58 -49.87 -11.33 9.08
N PRO A 59 -49.24 -12.49 8.75
CA PRO A 59 -47.83 -12.70 9.02
C PRO A 59 -47.08 -11.47 8.50
N PRO A 60 -46.19 -10.84 9.30
CA PRO A 60 -45.39 -9.74 8.79
C PRO A 60 -44.80 -10.25 7.49
N SER A 61 -45.11 -9.54 6.40
CA SER A 61 -44.70 -9.96 5.08
C SER A 61 -43.19 -10.15 5.12
N VAL A 62 -42.75 -11.41 5.09
CA VAL A 62 -41.34 -11.81 5.08
C VAL A 62 -40.62 -11.22 3.86
N ALA A 63 -41.36 -10.57 2.96
CA ALA A 63 -40.90 -9.66 1.92
C ALA A 63 -40.00 -8.50 2.40
N GLY A 64 -39.94 -8.21 3.71
CA GLY A 64 -39.05 -7.20 4.29
C GLY A 64 -37.64 -7.69 4.64
N LEU A 65 -37.41 -9.01 4.79
CA LEU A 65 -36.07 -9.59 4.83
C LEU A 65 -35.61 -9.78 3.38
N ALA A 66 -35.43 -8.65 2.70
CA ALA A 66 -34.77 -8.64 1.41
C ALA A 66 -33.46 -9.43 1.55
N PHE A 67 -33.30 -10.48 0.75
CA PHE A 67 -32.09 -11.29 0.66
C PHE A 67 -30.88 -10.36 0.63
N GLN A 68 -30.19 -10.25 1.76
CA GLN A 68 -29.00 -9.42 1.85
C GLN A 68 -27.91 -10.10 1.02
N PRO A 69 -27.22 -9.36 0.14
CA PRO A 69 -26.08 -9.88 -0.59
C PRO A 69 -25.05 -10.48 0.36
N VAL A 70 -24.77 -11.77 0.20
CA VAL A 70 -23.76 -12.47 1.02
C VAL A 70 -22.52 -12.69 0.17
N ALA A 71 -21.36 -12.31 0.70
CA ALA A 71 -20.10 -12.59 0.03
C ALA A 71 -19.89 -14.12 -0.03
N THR A 72 -19.76 -14.65 -1.24
CA THR A 72 -19.57 -16.09 -1.50
C THR A 72 -18.11 -16.45 -1.74
N ARG A 73 -17.28 -15.49 -2.17
CA ARG A 73 -15.85 -15.67 -2.37
C ARG A 73 -15.11 -14.44 -1.88
N LEU A 74 -14.03 -14.68 -1.16
CA LEU A 74 -13.13 -13.67 -0.61
C LEU A 74 -11.72 -14.02 -1.06
N ALA A 75 -10.92 -13.02 -1.41
CA ALA A 75 -9.52 -13.20 -1.73
C ALA A 75 -8.70 -11.95 -1.43
N VAL A 76 -7.43 -12.16 -1.08
CA VAL A 76 -6.41 -11.11 -0.93
C VAL A 76 -5.30 -11.37 -1.95
N ASP A 77 -4.98 -10.40 -2.79
CA ASP A 77 -4.03 -10.54 -3.92
C ASP A 77 -4.28 -11.80 -4.78
N GLY A 78 -5.55 -12.10 -5.01
CA GLY A 78 -5.98 -13.27 -5.77
C GLY A 78 -5.83 -14.62 -5.06
N VAL A 79 -5.31 -14.65 -3.82
CA VAL A 79 -5.29 -15.86 -2.98
C VAL A 79 -6.69 -16.11 -2.42
N PRO A 80 -7.40 -17.18 -2.86
CA PRO A 80 -8.78 -17.39 -2.47
C PRO A 80 -8.90 -17.94 -1.05
N GLY A 81 -9.95 -17.50 -0.37
CA GLY A 81 -10.35 -18.00 0.95
C GLY A 81 -10.41 -16.92 2.00
N CYS A 82 -10.94 -17.31 3.15
CA CYS A 82 -11.00 -16.51 4.37
C CYS A 82 -10.30 -17.30 5.47
N VAL A 83 -9.02 -16.99 5.70
CA VAL A 83 -8.21 -17.70 6.68
C VAL A 83 -7.81 -16.72 7.78
N GLY A 84 -8.08 -17.07 9.03
CA GLY A 84 -7.62 -16.35 10.21
C GLY A 84 -6.51 -17.08 10.95
N GLY A 85 -5.84 -16.40 11.87
CA GLY A 85 -4.83 -16.98 12.75
C GLY A 85 -3.51 -17.32 12.03
N PRO A 86 -2.75 -18.31 12.52
CA PRO A 86 -1.41 -18.63 12.01
C PRO A 86 -1.35 -19.09 10.54
N GLY A 87 -2.48 -19.49 9.96
CA GLY A 87 -2.58 -19.92 8.55
C GLY A 87 -2.85 -18.80 7.56
N ARG A 88 -2.94 -17.54 8.03
CA ARG A 88 -3.27 -16.40 7.17
C ARG A 88 -2.25 -16.22 6.04
N PRO A 89 -2.69 -15.80 4.85
CA PRO A 89 -1.81 -15.54 3.71
C PRO A 89 -0.80 -14.43 4.00
N VAL A 90 0.39 -14.55 3.40
CA VAL A 90 1.42 -13.51 3.39
C VAL A 90 1.43 -12.83 2.03
N VAL A 91 1.12 -11.55 1.98
CA VAL A 91 1.14 -10.73 0.76
C VAL A 91 2.52 -10.13 0.54
N ARG A 92 2.93 -10.00 -0.72
CA ARG A 92 4.26 -9.52 -1.12
C ARG A 92 4.23 -8.09 -1.69
N THR A 93 3.23 -7.32 -1.31
CA THR A 93 3.05 -5.90 -1.61
C THR A 93 2.54 -5.17 -0.37
N THR A 94 2.89 -3.90 -0.23
CA THR A 94 2.32 -2.96 0.76
C THR A 94 1.03 -2.32 0.24
N THR A 95 0.67 -2.53 -1.01
CA THR A 95 -0.60 -2.10 -1.62
C THR A 95 -1.46 -3.30 -2.08
N PRO A 96 -1.87 -4.20 -1.15
CA PRO A 96 -2.60 -5.39 -1.52
C PRO A 96 -4.03 -5.07 -1.98
N ARG A 97 -4.62 -6.00 -2.73
CA ARG A 97 -5.98 -5.90 -3.24
C ARG A 97 -6.89 -6.87 -2.50
N LEU A 98 -7.94 -6.36 -1.86
CA LEU A 98 -9.03 -7.17 -1.31
C LEU A 98 -10.09 -7.37 -2.37
N SER A 99 -10.63 -8.58 -2.48
CA SER A 99 -11.68 -8.87 -3.46
C SER A 99 -12.78 -9.74 -2.88
N ALA A 100 -14.01 -9.43 -3.28
CA ALA A 100 -15.22 -10.10 -2.82
C ALA A 100 -16.22 -10.31 -3.96
N ALA A 101 -16.74 -11.53 -4.10
CA ALA A 101 -17.85 -11.83 -5.00
C ALA A 101 -19.10 -12.15 -4.19
N PHE A 102 -20.25 -11.72 -4.69
CA PHE A 102 -21.55 -11.91 -4.04
C PHE A 102 -22.43 -12.84 -4.87
N ASP A 103 -23.36 -13.54 -4.23
CA ASP A 103 -24.40 -14.33 -4.88
C ASP A 103 -25.37 -13.47 -5.71
N ARG A 104 -25.67 -12.28 -5.18
CA ARG A 104 -26.36 -11.20 -5.86
C ARG A 104 -25.55 -9.93 -5.66
N MET A 105 -25.09 -9.32 -6.74
CA MET A 105 -24.25 -8.13 -6.64
C MET A 105 -25.02 -6.94 -6.07
N PRO A 106 -24.52 -6.32 -4.98
CA PRO A 106 -25.03 -5.03 -4.52
C PRO A 106 -24.55 -3.90 -5.43
N GLY A 107 -25.22 -2.75 -5.39
CA GLY A 107 -24.73 -1.54 -6.07
C GLY A 107 -23.48 -0.93 -5.42
N GLU A 108 -23.26 -1.23 -4.13
CA GLU A 108 -22.12 -0.75 -3.34
C GLU A 108 -21.67 -1.83 -2.36
N VAL A 109 -20.36 -1.93 -2.17
CA VAL A 109 -19.71 -2.85 -1.23
C VAL A 109 -18.85 -2.06 -0.27
N THR A 110 -18.89 -2.40 1.01
CA THR A 110 -18.00 -1.82 2.00
C THR A 110 -17.05 -2.87 2.54
N PHE A 111 -15.75 -2.58 2.48
CA PHE A 111 -14.71 -3.33 3.17
C PHE A 111 -14.39 -2.64 4.49
N GLU A 112 -14.17 -3.43 5.54
CA GLU A 112 -13.61 -2.95 6.80
C GLU A 112 -12.25 -3.62 7.00
N LEU A 113 -11.22 -2.81 7.27
CA LEU A 113 -9.85 -3.23 7.51
C LEU A 113 -9.41 -2.78 8.90
N VAL A 114 -8.79 -3.67 9.66
CA VAL A 114 -8.32 -3.38 11.03
C VAL A 114 -6.93 -3.99 11.25
N PRO A 115 -5.94 -3.22 11.71
CA PRO A 115 -4.67 -3.77 12.18
C PRO A 115 -4.87 -4.75 13.34
N LEU A 116 -4.15 -5.88 13.33
CA LEU A 116 -4.27 -6.89 14.39
C LEU A 116 -3.60 -6.49 15.70
N ASP A 117 -2.71 -5.49 15.68
CA ASP A 117 -2.14 -4.91 16.89
C ASP A 117 -3.14 -4.03 17.66
N GLY A 118 -4.26 -3.65 17.03
CA GLY A 118 -5.29 -2.79 17.58
C GLY A 118 -4.84 -1.33 17.77
N ALA A 119 -3.78 -0.88 17.09
CA ALA A 119 -3.23 0.46 17.26
C ALA A 119 -4.05 1.56 16.58
N THR A 120 -4.80 1.20 15.52
CA THR A 120 -5.52 2.16 14.67
C THR A 120 -7.01 1.84 14.62
N GLU A 121 -7.82 2.88 14.41
CA GLU A 121 -9.26 2.72 14.16
C GLU A 121 -9.51 1.91 12.87
N PRO A 122 -10.65 1.21 12.76
CA PRO A 122 -11.04 0.53 11.53
C PRO A 122 -11.13 1.48 10.34
N GLU A 123 -10.53 1.07 9.23
CA GLU A 123 -10.67 1.75 7.95
C GLU A 123 -11.87 1.18 7.19
N MET A 124 -12.71 2.07 6.66
CA MET A 124 -13.93 1.71 5.92
C MET A 124 -13.81 2.15 4.47
N ILE A 125 -13.84 1.19 3.55
CA ILE A 125 -13.59 1.42 2.12
C ILE A 125 -14.86 1.08 1.34
N GLY A 126 -15.52 2.12 0.83
CA GLY A 126 -16.69 2.00 -0.05
C GLY A 126 -16.27 1.83 -1.51
N VAL A 127 -16.75 0.77 -2.15
CA VAL A 127 -16.46 0.46 -3.55
C VAL A 127 -17.79 0.35 -4.32
N PRO A 128 -18.02 1.21 -5.33
CA PRO A 128 -19.15 1.02 -6.24
C PRO A 128 -18.90 -0.23 -7.09
N VAL A 129 -19.93 -1.06 -7.30
CA VAL A 129 -19.75 -2.28 -8.09
C VAL A 129 -20.76 -2.41 -9.20
N GLU A 130 -20.24 -2.68 -10.40
CA GLU A 130 -21.04 -3.05 -11.55
C GLU A 130 -21.70 -4.42 -11.33
N PRO A 131 -22.91 -4.64 -11.90
CA PRO A 131 -23.51 -5.98 -11.93
C PRO A 131 -22.54 -7.02 -12.47
N ASP A 132 -22.54 -8.21 -11.86
CA ASP A 132 -21.72 -9.37 -12.25
C ASP A 132 -20.19 -9.19 -12.17
N ARG A 133 -19.69 -8.10 -11.58
CA ARG A 133 -18.25 -7.92 -11.31
C ARG A 133 -17.88 -8.22 -9.86
N THR A 134 -16.63 -8.64 -9.66
CA THR A 134 -16.07 -8.80 -8.31
C THR A 134 -15.78 -7.42 -7.74
N ALA A 135 -16.19 -7.16 -6.50
CA ALA A 135 -15.82 -5.96 -5.78
C ALA A 135 -14.34 -6.01 -5.44
N VAL A 136 -13.59 -4.95 -5.73
CA VAL A 136 -12.15 -4.87 -5.44
C VAL A 136 -11.86 -3.58 -4.69
N ALA A 137 -11.30 -3.69 -3.49
CA ALA A 137 -10.72 -2.59 -2.76
C ALA A 137 -9.19 -2.66 -2.90
N GLU A 138 -8.60 -1.57 -3.36
CA GLU A 138 -7.14 -1.39 -3.39
C GLU A 138 -6.78 -0.71 -2.07
N LEU A 139 -5.83 -1.31 -1.34
CA LEU A 139 -5.38 -0.80 -0.06
C LEU A 139 -4.11 0.02 -0.29
N ASP A 140 -4.02 1.16 0.39
CA ASP A 140 -2.90 2.07 0.23
C ASP A 140 -1.92 1.93 1.40
N GLN A 141 -0.63 1.78 1.04
CA GLN A 141 0.53 1.99 1.92
C GLN A 141 0.47 1.27 3.28
N LEU A 142 0.18 -0.03 3.29
CA LEU A 142 0.25 -0.84 4.51
C LEU A 142 1.70 -1.04 4.99
N GLY A 143 1.88 -1.14 6.31
CA GLY A 143 3.20 -1.30 6.91
C GLY A 143 3.80 -2.69 6.68
N PRO A 144 5.10 -2.79 6.35
CA PRO A 144 5.76 -4.07 6.15
C PRO A 144 5.83 -4.87 7.46
N GLY A 145 5.47 -6.15 7.40
CA GLY A 145 5.49 -7.06 8.57
C GLY A 145 4.24 -6.95 9.45
N GLU A 146 3.38 -5.98 9.19
CA GLU A 146 2.12 -5.80 9.90
C GLU A 146 1.09 -6.84 9.45
N SER A 147 0.14 -7.14 10.33
CA SER A 147 -0.95 -8.08 10.05
C SER A 147 -2.28 -7.39 10.24
N TYR A 148 -3.22 -7.71 9.38
CA TYR A 148 -4.53 -7.07 9.32
C TYR A 148 -5.62 -8.12 9.31
N ARG A 149 -6.78 -7.77 9.84
CA ARG A 149 -8.04 -8.47 9.60
C ARG A 149 -8.96 -7.61 8.77
N TRP A 150 -9.75 -8.24 7.92
CA TRP A 150 -10.72 -7.56 7.11
C TRP A 150 -12.01 -8.36 6.98
N ARG A 151 -13.10 -7.66 6.68
CA ARG A 151 -14.40 -8.23 6.33
C ARG A 151 -15.10 -7.33 5.34
N VAL A 152 -16.17 -7.84 4.73
CA VAL A 152 -16.89 -7.12 3.68
C VAL A 152 -18.40 -7.28 3.84
N ARG A 153 -19.16 -6.27 3.42
CA ARG A 153 -20.63 -6.34 3.32
C ARG A 153 -21.13 -5.73 2.02
N GLY A 154 -22.26 -6.23 1.54
CA GLY A 154 -22.94 -5.75 0.34
C GLY A 154 -24.14 -4.84 0.63
N THR A 155 -24.06 -4.01 1.66
CA THR A 155 -25.12 -3.05 2.02
C THR A 155 -24.49 -1.69 2.26
N GLY A 156 -25.21 -0.62 1.91
CA GLY A 156 -24.78 0.75 2.21
C GLY A 156 -24.55 0.97 3.71
N LEU A 157 -23.78 2.02 4.04
CA LEU A 157 -23.29 2.26 5.40
C LEU A 157 -24.39 2.38 6.47
N ASP A 158 -25.60 2.77 6.04
CA ASP A 158 -26.77 3.08 6.87
C ASP A 158 -27.48 1.86 7.46
N VAL A 159 -27.14 0.64 7.05
CA VAL A 159 -27.77 -0.60 7.56
C VAL A 159 -26.96 -1.12 8.75
N PRO A 160 -27.53 -1.23 9.96
CA PRO A 160 -26.80 -1.70 11.14
C PRO A 160 -26.50 -3.20 11.06
N GLU A 161 -25.21 -3.54 11.14
CA GLU A 161 -24.60 -4.83 11.55
C GLU A 161 -24.90 -6.11 10.78
N LEU A 162 -25.97 -6.19 9.98
CA LEU A 162 -26.29 -7.37 9.19
C LEU A 162 -25.51 -7.37 7.85
N GLY A 163 -25.12 -8.56 7.38
CA GLY A 163 -24.52 -8.75 6.05
C GLY A 163 -23.00 -8.73 5.98
N TRP A 164 -22.30 -8.62 7.12
CA TRP A 164 -20.84 -8.78 7.17
C TRP A 164 -20.41 -10.23 6.93
N SER A 165 -19.35 -10.39 6.16
CA SER A 165 -18.61 -11.65 6.08
C SER A 165 -17.95 -11.98 7.41
N PRO A 166 -17.51 -13.25 7.62
CA PRO A 166 -16.53 -13.55 8.64
C PRO A 166 -15.27 -12.70 8.49
N TRP A 167 -14.50 -12.56 9.58
CA TRP A 167 -13.18 -11.94 9.56
C TRP A 167 -12.18 -12.85 8.85
N CYS A 168 -11.47 -12.29 7.89
CA CYS A 168 -10.31 -12.89 7.24
C CYS A 168 -9.06 -12.14 7.69
N GLU A 169 -7.89 -12.77 7.64
CA GLU A 169 -6.63 -12.11 8.01
C GLU A 169 -5.60 -12.22 6.88
N PHE A 170 -4.61 -11.33 6.88
CA PHE A 170 -3.40 -11.44 6.07
C PHE A 170 -2.22 -10.75 6.76
N THR A 171 -1.01 -11.04 6.30
CA THR A 171 0.23 -10.38 6.77
C THR A 171 0.99 -9.81 5.60
N VAL A 172 1.44 -8.56 5.72
CA VAL A 172 2.34 -7.93 4.75
C VAL A 172 3.75 -8.45 5.00
N ALA A 173 4.49 -8.83 3.96
CA ALA A 173 5.86 -9.31 4.13
C ALA A 173 6.78 -8.24 4.76
N ALA A 174 7.57 -8.63 5.78
CA ALA A 174 8.40 -7.71 6.57
C ALA A 174 9.63 -7.11 5.84
N GLY A 175 9.93 -7.56 4.62
CA GLY A 175 11.08 -7.11 3.84
C GLY A 175 10.74 -6.13 2.72
N LEU A 176 9.53 -5.58 2.72
CA LEU A 176 9.08 -4.61 1.72
C LEU A 176 9.46 -3.18 2.16
N LEU A 177 9.46 -2.25 1.21
CA LEU A 177 9.59 -0.82 1.50
C LEU A 177 8.32 -0.35 2.25
N ASP A 178 8.51 0.42 3.32
CA ASP A 178 7.39 1.12 3.97
C ASP A 178 7.03 2.33 3.10
N LEU A 179 5.79 2.42 2.63
CA LEU A 179 5.38 3.45 1.67
C LEU A 179 4.49 4.53 2.30
N ARG A 180 4.26 4.49 3.63
CA ARG A 180 3.34 5.41 4.34
C ARG A 180 3.74 6.88 4.28
N ASP A 181 5.04 7.14 4.20
CA ASP A 181 5.59 8.50 4.11
C ASP A 181 5.90 8.89 2.65
N ALA A 182 5.48 8.08 1.66
CA ALA A 182 5.70 8.39 0.24
C ALA A 182 4.64 9.37 -0.28
N THR A 183 5.11 10.49 -0.82
CA THR A 183 4.28 11.48 -1.52
C THR A 183 4.21 11.19 -3.02
N ASP A 184 5.28 10.67 -3.60
CA ASP A 184 5.34 10.19 -4.98
C ASP A 184 5.68 8.69 -4.97
N LEU A 185 4.63 7.86 -4.98
CA LEU A 185 4.73 6.41 -4.86
C LEU A 185 5.56 5.80 -5.99
N ASP A 186 5.32 6.24 -7.22
CA ASP A 186 5.99 5.71 -8.40
C ASP A 186 7.47 6.03 -8.37
N ALA A 187 7.85 7.25 -7.99
CA ALA A 187 9.25 7.65 -7.87
C ALA A 187 9.98 6.91 -6.73
N VAL A 188 9.34 6.74 -5.56
CA VAL A 188 9.88 5.97 -4.44
C VAL A 188 10.13 4.53 -4.84
N LEU A 189 9.16 3.90 -5.51
CA LEU A 189 9.26 2.52 -5.98
C LEU A 189 10.33 2.36 -7.05
N GLU A 190 10.41 3.28 -8.02
CA GLU A 190 11.40 3.24 -9.09
C GLU A 190 12.82 3.43 -8.57
N LEU A 191 13.03 4.38 -7.65
CA LEU A 191 14.34 4.59 -7.01
C LEU A 191 14.69 3.51 -5.98
N GLY A 192 13.70 2.76 -5.48
CA GLY A 192 13.89 1.73 -4.47
C GLY A 192 14.33 2.29 -3.12
N VAL A 193 13.86 3.49 -2.78
CA VAL A 193 14.19 4.17 -1.51
C VAL A 193 13.09 3.98 -0.48
N ASP A 194 13.47 3.92 0.80
CA ASP A 194 12.55 4.01 1.91
C ASP A 194 12.25 5.50 2.15
N PRO A 195 10.97 5.94 2.04
CA PRO A 195 10.56 7.34 2.17
C PRO A 195 11.08 8.03 3.42
N ALA A 196 11.07 7.35 4.57
CA ALA A 196 11.45 7.92 5.87
C ALA A 196 12.96 7.88 6.11
N ARG A 197 13.67 6.96 5.45
CA ARG A 197 15.12 6.80 5.61
C ARG A 197 15.88 7.97 5.01
N ARG A 198 16.93 8.43 5.69
CA ARG A 198 17.83 9.47 5.18
C ARG A 198 18.97 8.87 4.34
N TYR A 199 19.24 9.48 3.20
CA TYR A 199 20.27 9.06 2.24
C TYR A 199 21.26 10.21 1.96
N PRO A 200 22.57 10.00 2.20
CA PRO A 200 23.60 10.95 1.79
C PRO A 200 23.94 10.77 0.31
N VAL A 201 23.85 11.85 -0.47
CA VAL A 201 24.29 11.90 -1.88
C VAL A 201 25.40 12.92 -2.00
N THR A 202 26.49 12.53 -2.66
CA THR A 202 27.65 13.41 -2.91
C THR A 202 27.76 13.71 -4.39
N LEU A 203 27.74 15.00 -4.74
CA LEU A 203 27.95 15.47 -6.11
C LEU A 203 29.08 16.52 -6.17
N PRO A 204 29.79 16.65 -7.30
CA PRO A 204 30.65 17.79 -7.58
C PRO A 204 29.85 19.09 -7.63
N ALA A 205 30.46 20.21 -7.28
CA ALA A 205 29.81 21.53 -7.28
C ALA A 205 29.10 21.91 -8.59
N ARG A 206 29.60 21.45 -9.75
CA ARG A 206 28.95 21.69 -11.05
C ARG A 206 27.60 20.97 -11.18
N GLN A 207 27.51 19.74 -10.67
CA GLN A 207 26.28 18.97 -10.69
C GLN A 207 25.27 19.46 -9.66
N TRP A 208 25.73 19.95 -8.51
CA TRP A 208 24.84 20.63 -7.56
C TRP A 208 24.21 21.89 -8.12
N ARG A 209 24.91 22.64 -8.98
CA ARG A 209 24.30 23.78 -9.69
C ARG A 209 23.19 23.33 -10.63
N LEU A 210 23.47 22.32 -11.48
CA LEU A 210 22.45 21.74 -12.37
C LEU A 210 21.24 21.20 -11.60
N PHE A 211 21.47 20.54 -10.46
CA PHE A 211 20.41 20.09 -9.59
C PHE A 211 19.60 21.25 -9.03
N LEU A 212 20.24 22.34 -8.62
CA LEU A 212 19.54 23.50 -8.06
C LEU A 212 18.71 24.28 -9.08
N GLU A 213 19.01 24.15 -10.38
CA GLU A 213 18.22 24.79 -11.45
C GLU A 213 16.76 24.30 -11.49
N ILE A 214 16.45 23.11 -10.96
CA ILE A 214 15.05 22.63 -10.85
C ILE A 214 14.21 23.51 -9.91
N PHE A 215 14.86 24.31 -9.07
CA PHE A 215 14.21 25.19 -8.09
C PHE A 215 14.27 26.66 -8.46
N ASP A 216 14.95 27.00 -9.54
CA ASP A 216 14.95 28.35 -10.05
C ASP A 216 13.68 28.47 -10.92
N GLU A 217 12.61 29.03 -10.34
CA GLU A 217 11.36 29.28 -11.07
C GLU A 217 11.70 30.05 -12.36
N PRO A 218 11.18 29.64 -13.54
CA PRO A 218 11.34 30.46 -14.72
C PRO A 218 10.65 31.80 -14.44
N ASP A 219 11.45 32.87 -14.36
CA ASP A 219 11.03 34.26 -14.07
C ASP A 219 9.97 34.80 -15.06
N GLU A 220 9.57 34.01 -16.08
CA GLU A 220 8.72 34.42 -17.20
C GLU A 220 7.67 33.35 -17.59
N GLY A 221 7.02 32.71 -16.61
CA GLY A 221 5.75 32.02 -16.89
C GLY A 221 4.62 33.05 -17.09
N PRO A 222 3.70 32.88 -18.06
CA PRO A 222 2.57 33.80 -18.20
C PRO A 222 1.76 33.87 -16.90
N ASP A 223 1.61 35.09 -16.36
CA ASP A 223 0.96 35.46 -15.09
C ASP A 223 -0.51 34.98 -14.91
N ASP A 224 -1.04 34.16 -15.80
CA ASP A 224 -2.46 33.82 -15.90
C ASP A 224 -2.81 32.42 -15.34
N PHE A 225 -1.82 31.65 -14.82
CA PHE A 225 -2.14 30.45 -14.03
C PHE A 225 -2.45 30.83 -12.59
N ASP A 226 -3.72 31.13 -12.34
CA ASP A 226 -4.33 31.49 -11.04
C ASP A 226 -4.35 30.33 -10.02
N GLY A 227 -3.41 29.39 -10.14
CA GLY A 227 -3.11 28.34 -9.17
C GLY A 227 -1.94 28.81 -8.32
N GLY A 228 -2.22 29.38 -7.15
CA GLY A 228 -1.18 29.76 -6.17
C GLY A 228 -0.21 28.61 -5.90
N PRO A 229 0.98 28.89 -5.34
CA PRO A 229 2.03 27.89 -5.16
C PRO A 229 1.45 26.70 -4.39
N GLY A 230 1.31 25.57 -5.07
CA GLY A 230 0.77 24.36 -4.48
C GLY A 230 1.69 23.82 -3.38
N GLU A 231 1.20 22.89 -2.57
CA GLU A 231 1.99 22.23 -1.52
C GLU A 231 3.29 21.60 -2.05
N ALA A 232 3.29 21.16 -3.32
CA ALA A 232 4.48 20.68 -4.03
C ALA A 232 5.56 21.78 -4.16
N SER A 233 5.18 23.01 -4.51
CA SER A 233 6.11 24.14 -4.67
C SER A 233 6.78 24.51 -3.34
N ASP A 234 6.04 24.53 -2.23
CA ASP A 234 6.61 24.83 -0.91
C ASP A 234 7.56 23.74 -0.42
N ARG A 235 7.27 22.48 -0.75
CA ARG A 235 8.16 21.37 -0.48
C ARG A 235 9.48 21.49 -1.26
N LEU A 236 9.42 21.77 -2.55
CA LEU A 236 10.60 21.96 -3.39
C LEU A 236 11.48 23.11 -2.88
N ARG A 237 10.86 24.23 -2.49
CA ARG A 237 11.58 25.35 -1.87
C ARG A 237 12.31 24.96 -0.59
N ARG A 238 11.70 24.13 0.27
CA ARG A 238 12.35 23.59 1.48
C ARG A 238 13.56 22.71 1.13
N ILE A 239 13.39 21.76 0.19
CA ILE A 239 14.50 20.90 -0.28
C ILE A 239 15.65 21.76 -0.82
N ALA A 240 15.34 22.78 -1.62
CA ALA A 240 16.32 23.69 -2.18
C ALA A 240 17.09 24.47 -1.10
N ALA A 241 16.39 24.96 -0.07
CA ALA A 241 17.01 25.65 1.06
C ALA A 241 17.97 24.73 1.82
N ASP A 242 17.53 23.51 2.14
CA ASP A 242 18.33 22.51 2.86
C ASP A 242 19.57 22.08 2.06
N VAL A 243 19.43 21.93 0.74
CA VAL A 243 20.56 21.66 -0.16
C VAL A 243 21.53 22.83 -0.10
N ARG A 244 21.06 24.07 -0.33
CA ARG A 244 21.92 25.27 -0.36
C ARG A 244 22.68 25.48 0.95
N GLU A 245 22.07 25.18 2.10
CA GLU A 245 22.74 25.24 3.41
C GLU A 245 23.90 24.24 3.52
N GLN A 246 23.75 23.04 2.96
CA GLN A 246 24.73 21.95 3.03
C GLN A 246 25.90 22.10 2.04
N LEU A 247 25.77 22.94 1.01
CA LEU A 247 26.82 23.14 0.00
C LEU A 247 27.98 24.00 0.52
N SER A 248 28.94 23.36 1.20
CA SER A 248 30.25 23.96 1.50
C SER A 248 31.39 23.22 0.79
N GLY A 249 32.20 23.92 -0.02
CA GLY A 249 33.39 23.35 -0.68
C GLY A 249 33.22 22.94 -2.16
N ARG A 250 34.14 22.11 -2.67
CA ARG A 250 34.18 21.67 -4.09
C ARG A 250 33.35 20.42 -4.38
N GLU A 251 33.19 19.58 -3.37
CA GLU A 251 32.28 18.44 -3.34
C GLU A 251 31.49 18.57 -2.04
N ALA A 252 30.19 18.40 -2.13
CA ALA A 252 29.30 18.51 -0.98
C ALA A 252 28.42 17.26 -0.91
N THR A 253 28.20 16.78 0.30
CA THR A 253 27.28 15.69 0.59
C THR A 253 26.01 16.30 1.16
N VAL A 254 24.88 16.05 0.50
CA VAL A 254 23.56 16.47 0.94
C VAL A 254 22.82 15.24 1.45
N THR A 255 22.17 15.36 2.60
CA THR A 255 21.38 14.28 3.20
C THR A 255 19.91 14.64 3.25
N LEU A 256 19.10 13.99 2.40
CA LEU A 256 17.64 14.11 2.36
C LEU A 256 16.97 12.79 2.76
N THR A 257 15.68 12.81 3.07
CA THR A 257 14.86 11.59 3.19
C THR A 257 14.67 10.92 1.82
N GLY A 258 14.24 9.65 1.80
CA GLY A 258 13.93 8.95 0.56
C GLY A 258 12.81 9.63 -0.22
N ASP A 259 11.79 10.13 0.48
CA ASP A 259 10.67 10.86 -0.14
C ASP A 259 11.13 12.20 -0.74
N GLU A 260 12.00 12.94 -0.03
CA GLU A 260 12.62 14.17 -0.56
C GLU A 260 13.50 13.89 -1.79
N TRP A 261 14.25 12.79 -1.79
CA TRP A 261 15.01 12.36 -2.97
C TRP A 261 14.11 11.97 -4.13
N ALA A 262 13.01 11.25 -3.88
CA ALA A 262 12.04 10.89 -4.89
C ALA A 262 11.41 12.14 -5.54
N THR A 263 10.94 13.08 -4.73
CA THR A 263 10.43 14.36 -5.22
C THR A 263 11.47 15.12 -6.06
N ALA A 264 12.70 15.29 -5.54
CA ALA A 264 13.73 16.04 -6.27
C ALA A 264 14.18 15.34 -7.56
N ALA A 265 14.18 14.01 -7.57
CA ALA A 265 14.48 13.21 -8.74
C ALA A 265 13.38 13.34 -9.82
N SER A 266 12.10 13.30 -9.43
CA SER A 266 10.96 13.50 -10.34
C SER A 266 11.01 14.87 -11.01
N GLU A 267 11.30 15.93 -10.25
CA GLU A 267 11.46 17.28 -10.82
C GLU A 267 12.68 17.39 -11.74
N LEU A 268 13.80 16.75 -11.37
CA LEU A 268 14.99 16.72 -12.22
C LEU A 268 14.74 15.99 -13.54
N ALA A 269 14.00 14.87 -13.51
CA ALA A 269 13.55 14.16 -14.71
C ALA A 269 12.57 15.01 -15.54
N GLY A 270 11.63 15.71 -14.88
CA GLY A 270 10.70 16.63 -15.54
C GLY A 270 11.42 17.77 -16.27
N LEU A 271 12.39 18.41 -15.63
CA LEU A 271 13.21 19.46 -16.25
C LEU A 271 14.07 18.90 -17.39
N ALA A 272 14.66 17.71 -17.22
CA ALA A 272 15.46 17.06 -18.26
C ALA A 272 14.61 16.78 -19.51
N GLY A 273 13.44 16.16 -19.35
CA GLY A 273 12.51 15.91 -20.44
C GLY A 273 12.04 17.18 -21.14
N ALA A 274 11.77 18.25 -20.39
CA ALA A 274 11.42 19.54 -21.00
C ALA A 274 12.52 20.13 -21.88
N TRP A 275 13.80 19.95 -21.50
CA TRP A 275 14.93 20.37 -22.35
C TRP A 275 15.12 19.48 -23.57
N ASP A 276 14.87 18.17 -23.45
CA ASP A 276 14.90 17.26 -24.60
C ASP A 276 13.79 17.62 -25.60
N ASP A 277 12.56 17.81 -25.13
CA ASP A 277 11.42 18.24 -25.96
C ASP A 277 11.72 19.58 -26.67
N ALA A 278 12.27 20.57 -25.94
CA ALA A 278 12.63 21.86 -26.52
C ALA A 278 13.71 21.74 -27.60
N HIS A 279 14.73 20.90 -27.39
CA HIS A 279 15.78 20.65 -28.38
C HIS A 279 15.25 19.94 -29.63
N ASP A 280 14.35 18.97 -29.44
CA ASP A 280 13.72 18.24 -30.54
C ASP A 280 12.79 19.13 -31.37
N GLU A 281 12.08 20.06 -30.73
CA GLU A 281 11.24 21.07 -31.39
C GLU A 281 12.05 22.15 -32.10
N ASP A 282 13.13 22.66 -31.48
CA ASP A 282 14.04 23.63 -32.06
C ASP A 282 15.52 23.22 -31.87
N PRO A 283 16.13 22.58 -32.87
CA PRO A 283 17.55 22.17 -32.82
C PRO A 283 18.56 23.32 -32.69
N GLN A 284 18.12 24.59 -32.77
CA GLN A 284 18.98 25.74 -32.48
C GLN A 284 19.18 25.97 -30.97
N ILE A 285 18.31 25.39 -30.13
CA ILE A 285 18.51 25.37 -28.67
C ILE A 285 19.68 24.43 -28.39
N GLU A 286 20.86 24.98 -28.09
CA GLU A 286 22.10 24.20 -27.89
C GLU A 286 22.05 23.27 -26.67
N ARG A 287 21.07 23.44 -25.78
CA ARG A 287 20.93 22.71 -24.53
C ARG A 287 19.87 21.62 -24.65
N ASP A 288 20.29 20.38 -24.42
CA ASP A 288 19.43 19.22 -24.21
C ASP A 288 19.32 18.86 -22.71
N GLY A 289 18.49 17.87 -22.39
CA GLY A 289 18.30 17.33 -21.03
C GLY A 289 19.43 16.41 -20.56
N ALA A 290 20.41 16.09 -21.42
CA ALA A 290 21.42 15.06 -21.15
C ALA A 290 22.26 15.34 -19.89
N ALA A 291 22.54 16.62 -19.60
CA ALA A 291 23.27 17.02 -18.41
C ALA A 291 22.49 16.73 -17.12
N HIS A 292 21.17 16.99 -17.11
CA HIS A 292 20.28 16.71 -15.97
C HIS A 292 20.06 15.21 -15.80
N TRP A 293 19.85 14.48 -16.89
CA TRP A 293 19.80 13.01 -16.86
C TRP A 293 21.07 12.40 -16.26
N THR A 294 22.24 12.93 -16.59
CA THR A 294 23.52 12.48 -16.01
C THR A 294 23.60 12.74 -14.50
N VAL A 295 23.00 13.83 -14.01
CA VAL A 295 22.90 14.11 -12.56
C VAL A 295 21.96 13.10 -11.91
N LEU A 296 20.80 12.85 -12.51
CA LEU A 296 19.82 11.90 -12.01
C LEU A 296 20.37 10.47 -11.93
N ASP A 297 21.05 9.99 -12.97
CA ASP A 297 21.72 8.68 -13.01
C ASP A 297 22.67 8.52 -11.82
N ARG A 298 23.42 9.58 -11.49
CA ARG A 298 24.37 9.57 -10.37
C ARG A 298 23.68 9.62 -9.00
N ILE A 299 22.56 10.34 -8.87
CA ILE A 299 21.73 10.34 -7.67
C ILE A 299 21.19 8.93 -7.45
N SER A 300 20.50 8.37 -8.45
CA SER A 300 19.92 7.03 -8.39
C SER A 300 20.96 5.95 -8.04
N ALA A 301 22.12 5.98 -8.69
CA ALA A 301 23.20 5.04 -8.39
C ALA A 301 23.70 5.12 -6.93
N GLN A 302 23.71 6.31 -6.31
CA GLN A 302 24.07 6.47 -4.90
C GLN A 302 22.96 6.05 -3.94
N LEU A 303 21.70 6.15 -4.36
CA LEU A 303 20.54 5.66 -3.62
C LEU A 303 20.40 4.12 -3.70
N GLY A 304 21.09 3.48 -4.65
CA GLY A 304 20.98 2.04 -4.93
C GLY A 304 19.87 1.69 -5.91
N GLY A 305 19.31 2.70 -6.60
CA GLY A 305 18.29 2.57 -7.63
C GLY A 305 18.83 2.15 -9.00
N PRO A 306 17.98 2.17 -10.05
CA PRO A 306 18.37 1.81 -11.42
C PRO A 306 19.37 2.81 -12.00
N ALA A 307 20.19 2.38 -12.97
CA ALA A 307 21.21 3.23 -13.57
C ALA A 307 20.65 4.42 -14.36
N HIS A 308 19.43 4.27 -14.91
CA HIS A 308 18.74 5.23 -15.76
C HIS A 308 17.26 5.28 -15.38
N PRO A 309 16.89 5.88 -14.23
CA PRO A 309 15.48 6.04 -13.90
C PRO A 309 14.82 7.00 -14.90
N GLY A 310 13.62 6.64 -15.36
CA GLY A 310 12.79 7.47 -16.24
C GLY A 310 11.78 8.32 -15.47
N LEU A 311 11.29 7.86 -14.32
CA LEU A 311 10.32 8.59 -13.48
C LEU A 311 9.11 9.09 -14.29
N GLY A 312 8.60 8.22 -15.15
CA GLY A 312 7.46 8.51 -16.05
C GLY A 312 7.80 9.39 -17.26
N ARG A 313 9.07 9.71 -17.52
CA ARG A 313 9.52 10.48 -18.70
C ARG A 313 10.25 9.61 -19.71
N GLU A 314 10.18 10.03 -20.97
CA GLU A 314 11.00 9.47 -22.05
C GLU A 314 12.41 10.11 -22.02
N ARG A 315 13.41 9.36 -22.50
CA ARG A 315 14.82 9.75 -22.55
C ARG A 315 15.44 9.33 -23.88
#